data_AF-A0A1I3Y2Q3-F1
#
_entry.id   AF-A0A1I3Y2Q3-F1
#
_cell.length_a   1.000
_cell.length_b   1.000
_cell.length_c   1.000
_cell.angle_alpha   90.00
_cell.angle_beta   90.00
_cell.angle_gamma   90.00
#
_symmetry.space_group_name_H-M   'P 1'
#
loop_
_entity.id
_entity.type
_entity.pdbx_description
1 polymer ?
#
loop_
_entity_poly.entity_id
_entity_poly.type
_entity_poly.pdbx_seq_one_letter_code
_entity_poly.pdbx_strand_id
1 'polypeptide(L)'
;MPNNEHIMLDSLALSAVFPDKTPLERLFLGFLLANTASTLCGDYQPEQWTSRQVSESLTYLVPMRAETYSIYLPDTQLTVTLSADAFGLAVTSIVLARVAVLDEPNEEAYRFCALQEYAQQHPENDLIRTVMTLKPKEAVVSPSFLHNNNNHH
;
A
#
# COMPACT_ATOMS: atom_id res chain seq x y z
N MET A 1 -16.21 27.72 4.13
CA MET A 1 -15.29 26.81 4.85
C MET A 1 -14.35 26.22 3.81
N PRO A 2 -13.03 26.21 4.00
CA PRO A 2 -12.16 25.58 3.02
C PRO A 2 -12.47 24.08 3.02
N ASN A 3 -12.66 23.52 1.83
CA ASN A 3 -12.80 22.09 1.62
C ASN A 3 -11.53 21.42 2.19
N ASN A 4 -11.69 20.45 3.10
CA ASN A 4 -10.64 19.51 3.49
C ASN A 4 -10.38 18.55 2.31
N GLU A 5 -9.89 19.15 1.24
CA GLU A 5 -9.31 18.55 0.08
C GLU A 5 -8.08 17.74 0.53
N HIS A 6 -8.23 16.42 0.44
CA HIS A 6 -7.17 15.43 0.29
C HIS A 6 -6.31 15.14 1.53
N ILE A 7 -6.25 13.84 1.86
CA ILE A 7 -5.51 13.21 2.96
C ILE A 7 -6.23 13.25 4.31
N MET A 8 -7.13 12.30 4.50
CA MET A 8 -7.03 11.46 5.69
C MET A 8 -7.49 10.07 5.26
N LEU A 9 -6.52 9.18 5.06
CA LEU A 9 -6.79 7.75 5.00
C LEU A 9 -7.63 7.43 6.23
N ASP A 10 -8.85 6.99 5.99
CA ASP A 10 -9.87 6.85 7.01
C ASP A 10 -9.29 6.06 8.18
N SER A 11 -9.25 6.71 9.34
CA SER A 11 -8.76 6.10 10.57
C SER A 11 -9.49 4.79 10.82
N LEU A 12 -10.78 4.69 10.46
CA LEU A 12 -11.57 3.46 10.63
C LEU A 12 -11.09 2.34 9.69
N ALA A 13 -10.87 2.63 8.42
CA ALA A 13 -10.42 1.63 7.45
C ALA A 13 -9.01 1.13 7.80
N LEU A 14 -8.09 2.04 8.14
CA LEU A 14 -6.75 1.68 8.59
C LEU A 14 -6.78 0.94 9.93
N SER A 15 -7.67 1.31 10.86
CA SER A 15 -7.82 0.59 12.13
C SER A 15 -8.40 -0.81 11.94
N ALA A 16 -9.21 -1.04 10.89
CA ALA A 16 -9.73 -2.36 10.57
C ALA A 16 -8.65 -3.30 10.02
N VAL A 17 -7.65 -2.77 9.30
CA VAL A 17 -6.52 -3.55 8.77
C VAL A 17 -5.36 -3.65 9.77
N PHE A 18 -5.15 -2.60 10.56
CA PHE A 18 -4.07 -2.50 11.55
C PHE A 18 -4.64 -2.18 12.95
N PRO A 19 -5.42 -3.10 13.55
CA PRO A 19 -6.10 -2.85 14.82
C PRO A 19 -5.12 -2.60 15.97
N ASP A 20 -3.96 -3.27 15.95
CA ASP A 20 -2.98 -3.22 17.04
C ASP A 20 -2.02 -2.01 16.95
N LYS A 21 -2.08 -1.25 15.85
CA LYS A 21 -1.22 -0.08 15.63
C LYS A 21 -1.78 1.17 16.30
N THR A 22 -0.91 1.98 16.88
CA THR A 22 -1.26 3.29 17.44
C THR A 22 -1.75 4.25 16.34
N PRO A 23 -2.47 5.33 16.68
CA PRO A 23 -2.92 6.32 15.71
C PRO A 23 -1.77 6.93 14.87
N LEU A 24 -0.59 7.13 15.47
CA LEU A 24 0.57 7.66 14.76
C LEU A 24 1.14 6.64 13.75
N GLU A 25 1.26 5.38 14.14
CA GLU A 25 1.69 4.31 13.23
C GLU A 25 0.70 4.15 12.07
N ARG A 26 -0.61 4.19 12.35
CA ARG A 26 -1.63 4.15 11.29
C ARG A 26 -1.52 5.33 10.33
N LEU A 27 -1.18 6.53 10.81
CA LEU A 27 -0.92 7.68 9.94
C LEU A 27 0.26 7.40 8.99
N PHE A 28 1.38 6.88 9.51
CA PHE A 28 2.52 6.48 8.68
C PHE A 28 2.19 5.37 7.69
N LEU A 29 1.44 4.35 8.12
CA LEU A 29 0.96 3.26 7.26
C LEU A 29 0.06 3.80 6.15
N GLY A 30 -0.76 4.80 6.46
CA GLY A 30 -1.58 5.46 5.46
C GLY A 30 -0.74 6.19 4.40
N PHE A 31 0.30 6.92 4.80
CA PHE A 31 1.25 7.51 3.86
C PHE A 31 1.97 6.45 3.01
N LEU A 32 2.39 5.35 3.63
CA LEU A 32 3.02 4.23 2.92
C LEU A 32 2.09 3.56 1.92
N LEU A 33 0.80 3.42 2.26
CA LEU A 33 -0.25 2.92 1.37
C LEU A 33 -0.43 3.85 0.17
N ALA A 34 -0.64 5.15 0.41
CA ALA A 34 -0.84 6.14 -0.65
C ALA A 34 0.39 6.24 -1.58
N ASN A 35 1.59 6.19 -1.01
CA ASN A 35 2.83 6.19 -1.79
C ASN A 35 2.99 4.91 -2.63
N THR A 36 2.64 3.75 -2.06
CA THR A 36 2.64 2.47 -2.79
C THR A 36 1.66 2.51 -3.96
N ALA A 37 0.43 2.98 -3.73
CA ALA A 37 -0.57 3.12 -4.77
C ALA A 37 -0.11 4.07 -5.90
N SER A 38 0.46 5.23 -5.54
CA SER A 38 1.00 6.19 -6.50
C SER A 38 2.22 5.68 -7.27
N THR A 39 3.02 4.79 -6.67
CA THR A 39 4.16 4.17 -7.34
C THR A 39 3.72 3.15 -8.38
N LEU A 40 2.63 2.43 -8.10
CA LEU A 40 2.09 1.42 -9.01
C LEU A 40 1.27 2.04 -10.15
N CYS A 41 0.45 3.05 -9.85
CA CYS A 41 -0.43 3.73 -10.79
C CYS A 41 0.05 5.18 -10.96
N GLY A 42 0.70 5.47 -12.10
CA GLY A 42 1.39 6.76 -12.31
C GLY A 42 0.46 7.98 -12.43
N ASP A 43 -0.81 7.75 -12.78
CA ASP A 43 -1.88 8.74 -12.81
C ASP A 43 -2.75 8.72 -11.54
N TYR A 44 -2.34 7.97 -10.52
CA TYR A 44 -3.05 7.86 -9.25
C TYR A 44 -3.22 9.23 -8.59
N GLN A 45 -4.41 9.44 -8.04
CA GLN A 45 -4.76 10.64 -7.31
C GLN A 45 -5.08 10.27 -5.86
N PRO A 46 -4.74 11.11 -4.87
CA PRO A 46 -5.15 10.88 -3.49
C PRO A 46 -6.66 10.70 -3.39
N GLU A 47 -7.07 9.60 -2.76
CA GLU A 47 -8.47 9.18 -2.68
C GLU A 47 -8.79 8.47 -1.36
N GLN A 48 -10.07 8.18 -1.17
CA GLN A 48 -10.57 7.41 -0.02
C GLN A 48 -10.44 5.91 -0.27
N TRP A 49 -10.23 5.18 0.82
CA TRP A 49 -10.09 3.74 0.84
C TRP A 49 -11.08 3.17 1.85
N THR A 50 -11.72 2.07 1.50
CA THR A 50 -12.58 1.30 2.41
C THR A 50 -11.90 0.02 2.82
N SER A 51 -12.19 -0.48 4.03
CA SER A 51 -11.81 -1.82 4.41
C SER A 51 -12.73 -2.86 3.78
N ARG A 52 -12.16 -4.01 3.42
CA ARG A 52 -12.86 -5.21 2.98
C ARG A 52 -12.39 -6.37 3.84
N GLN A 53 -13.32 -6.95 4.59
CA GLN A 53 -13.07 -8.10 5.44
C GLN A 53 -13.21 -9.39 4.64
N VAL A 54 -12.22 -10.26 4.73
CA VAL A 54 -12.20 -11.61 4.14
C VAL A 54 -12.53 -12.67 5.19
N SER A 55 -11.97 -12.52 6.39
CA SER A 55 -12.24 -13.38 7.54
C SER A 55 -12.10 -12.57 8.84
N GLU A 56 -12.33 -13.21 9.99
CA GLU A 56 -12.21 -12.54 11.30
C GLU A 56 -10.85 -11.87 11.52
N SER A 57 -9.78 -12.42 10.98
CA SER A 57 -8.40 -11.94 11.14
C SER A 57 -7.77 -11.36 9.88
N LEU A 58 -8.51 -11.29 8.77
CA LEU A 58 -8.00 -10.86 7.47
C LEU A 58 -8.86 -9.78 6.87
N THR A 59 -8.31 -8.57 6.81
CA THR A 59 -8.93 -7.38 6.21
C THR A 59 -7.91 -6.69 5.32
N TYR A 60 -8.34 -6.15 4.19
CA TYR A 60 -7.50 -5.31 3.32
C TYR A 60 -8.21 -4.03 2.91
N LEU A 61 -7.48 -3.12 2.26
CA LEU A 61 -8.03 -1.84 1.80
C LEU A 61 -8.33 -1.87 0.30
N VAL A 62 -9.42 -1.24 -0.11
CA VAL A 62 -9.86 -1.09 -1.50
C VAL A 62 -10.08 0.41 -1.81
N PRO A 63 -9.48 0.94 -2.89
CA PRO A 63 -9.70 2.32 -3.31
C PRO A 63 -11.12 2.48 -3.88
N MET A 64 -11.69 3.68 -3.79
CA MET A 64 -13.11 3.91 -4.08
C MET A 64 -13.37 4.79 -5.30
N ARG A 65 -12.34 5.45 -5.86
CA ARG A 65 -12.54 6.48 -6.87
C ARG A 65 -12.85 5.90 -8.26
N ALA A 66 -12.24 4.77 -8.62
CA ALA A 66 -12.37 4.17 -9.94
C ALA A 66 -12.63 2.67 -9.84
N GLU A 67 -13.25 2.09 -10.87
CA GLU A 67 -13.46 0.64 -10.96
C GLU A 67 -12.18 -0.11 -11.31
N THR A 68 -11.23 0.56 -11.97
CA THR A 68 -9.99 -0.03 -12.46
C THR A 68 -8.82 0.93 -12.37
N TYR A 69 -7.62 0.40 -12.16
CA TYR A 69 -6.37 1.13 -12.03
C TYR A 69 -5.33 0.60 -13.03
N SER A 70 -4.64 1.50 -13.72
CA SER A 70 -3.60 1.14 -14.68
C SER A 70 -2.23 1.09 -14.00
N ILE A 71 -1.59 -0.07 -14.06
CA ILE A 71 -0.27 -0.32 -13.48
C ILE A 71 0.76 -0.48 -14.57
N TYR A 72 1.85 0.26 -14.47
CA TYR A 72 2.99 0.09 -15.35
C TYR A 72 3.94 -0.99 -14.81
N LEU A 73 4.17 -2.04 -15.59
CA LEU A 73 5.12 -3.11 -15.27
C LEU A 73 6.48 -2.79 -15.90
N PRO A 74 7.49 -2.35 -15.12
CA PRO A 74 8.77 -1.91 -15.65
C PRO A 74 9.56 -3.02 -16.35
N ASP A 75 9.44 -4.27 -15.88
CA ASP A 75 10.21 -5.40 -16.41
C ASP A 75 9.73 -5.82 -17.81
N THR A 76 8.45 -5.60 -18.10
CA THR A 76 7.83 -5.96 -19.40
C THR A 76 7.50 -4.76 -20.27
N GLN A 77 7.63 -3.53 -19.74
CA GLN A 77 7.19 -2.27 -20.37
C GLN A 77 5.71 -2.27 -20.77
N LEU A 78 4.89 -3.08 -20.12
CA LEU A 78 3.46 -3.19 -20.38
C LEU A 78 2.66 -2.45 -19.30
N THR A 79 1.59 -1.80 -19.74
CA THR A 79 0.55 -1.32 -18.83
C THR A 79 -0.51 -2.41 -18.70
N VAL A 80 -0.79 -2.83 -17.47
CA VAL A 80 -1.86 -3.76 -17.14
C VAL A 80 -2.94 -3.04 -16.36
N THR A 81 -4.18 -3.50 -16.47
CA THR A 81 -5.31 -2.94 -15.72
C THR A 81 -5.71 -3.94 -14.65
N LEU A 82 -5.83 -3.46 -13.41
CA LEU A 82 -6.42 -4.21 -12.31
C LEU A 82 -7.77 -3.60 -11.94
N SER A 83 -8.72 -4.42 -11.50
CA SER A 83 -9.88 -3.90 -10.78
C SER A 83 -9.46 -3.17 -9.50
N ALA A 84 -10.33 -2.30 -8.98
CA ALA A 84 -10.12 -1.64 -7.68
C ALA A 84 -9.83 -2.65 -6.57
N ASP A 85 -10.53 -3.78 -6.58
CA ASP A 85 -10.36 -4.85 -5.60
C ASP A 85 -8.97 -5.49 -5.69
N ALA A 86 -8.57 -5.90 -6.90
CA ALA A 86 -7.26 -6.49 -7.15
C ALA A 86 -6.13 -5.49 -6.85
N PHE A 87 -6.30 -4.23 -7.25
CA PHE A 87 -5.35 -3.16 -6.95
C PHE A 87 -5.19 -2.96 -5.45
N GLY A 88 -6.30 -2.86 -4.72
CA GLY A 88 -6.27 -2.67 -3.28
C GLY A 88 -5.66 -3.84 -2.52
N LEU A 89 -5.97 -5.08 -2.95
CA LEU A 89 -5.36 -6.29 -2.42
C LEU A 89 -3.84 -6.30 -2.64
N ALA A 90 -3.37 -5.96 -3.85
CA ALA A 90 -1.95 -5.90 -4.17
C ALA A 90 -1.23 -4.81 -3.35
N VAL A 91 -1.78 -3.59 -3.29
CA VAL A 91 -1.22 -2.47 -2.53
C VAL A 91 -1.13 -2.82 -1.04
N THR A 92 -2.21 -3.34 -0.45
CA THR A 92 -2.24 -3.71 0.97
C THR A 92 -1.20 -4.78 1.27
N SER A 93 -1.10 -5.80 0.40
CA SER A 93 -0.12 -6.88 0.58
C SER A 93 1.32 -6.40 0.50
N ILE A 94 1.64 -5.48 -0.43
CA ILE A 94 2.98 -4.88 -0.52
C ILE A 94 3.30 -4.08 0.75
N VAL A 95 2.34 -3.34 1.29
CA VAL A 95 2.54 -2.60 2.56
C VAL A 95 2.80 -3.55 3.71
N LEU A 96 2.01 -4.62 3.85
CA LEU A 96 2.22 -5.63 4.89
C LEU A 96 3.59 -6.29 4.79
N ALA A 97 4.04 -6.64 3.59
CA ALA A 97 5.38 -7.19 3.37
C ALA A 97 6.48 -6.23 3.82
N ARG A 98 6.34 -4.93 3.53
CA ARG A 98 7.32 -3.91 3.95
C ARG A 98 7.35 -3.74 5.46
N VAL A 99 6.19 -3.74 6.11
CA VAL A 99 6.08 -3.60 7.57
C VAL A 99 6.60 -4.84 8.28
N ALA A 100 6.33 -6.03 7.74
CA ALA A 100 6.80 -7.31 8.28
C ALA A 100 8.33 -7.43 8.35
N VAL A 101 9.06 -6.71 7.49
CA VAL A 101 10.53 -6.64 7.54
C VAL A 101 11.04 -5.76 8.69
N LEU A 102 10.23 -4.83 9.17
CA LEU A 102 10.62 -3.81 10.14
C LEU A 102 10.23 -4.14 11.59
N ASP A 103 9.25 -5.02 11.81
CA ASP A 103 8.61 -5.23 13.12
C ASP A 103 8.68 -6.73 13.54
N GLU A 104 9.29 -7.04 14.69
CA GLU A 104 9.17 -8.35 15.35
C GLU A 104 8.20 -8.23 16.54
N PRO A 105 7.16 -9.08 16.69
CA PRO A 105 6.92 -10.38 16.05
C PRO A 105 5.75 -10.41 15.03
N ASN A 106 6.08 -10.86 13.82
CA ASN A 106 5.37 -11.68 12.80
C ASN A 106 3.86 -11.61 12.50
N GLU A 107 3.04 -10.79 13.16
CA GLU A 107 1.61 -10.73 12.83
C GLU A 107 1.35 -10.19 11.42
N GLU A 108 2.07 -9.15 11.01
CA GLU A 108 1.95 -8.60 9.65
C GLU A 108 2.51 -9.56 8.59
N ALA A 109 3.52 -10.37 8.93
CA ALA A 109 4.02 -11.43 8.05
C ALA A 109 2.96 -12.52 7.85
N TYR A 110 2.26 -12.91 8.92
CA TYR A 110 1.14 -13.85 8.84
C TYR A 110 0.00 -13.30 7.99
N ARG A 111 -0.42 -12.05 8.23
CA ARG A 111 -1.45 -11.37 7.43
C ARG A 111 -1.05 -11.25 5.97
N PHE A 112 0.23 -10.97 5.68
CA PHE A 112 0.76 -10.98 4.31
C PHE A 112 0.63 -12.35 3.64
N CYS A 113 1.08 -13.42 4.30
CA CYS A 113 0.95 -14.78 3.76
C CYS A 113 -0.53 -15.15 3.53
N ALA A 114 -1.42 -14.82 4.47
CA ALA A 114 -2.84 -15.07 4.34
C ALA A 114 -3.47 -14.29 3.16
N LEU A 115 -3.09 -13.02 2.94
CA LEU A 115 -3.54 -12.27 1.75
C LEU A 115 -2.97 -12.84 0.47
N GLN A 116 -1.74 -13.35 0.45
CA GLN A 116 -1.18 -14.04 -0.70
C GLN A 116 -1.98 -15.30 -1.05
N GLU A 117 -2.33 -16.11 -0.05
CA GLU A 117 -3.16 -17.30 -0.23
C GLU A 117 -4.56 -16.93 -0.74
N TYR A 118 -5.18 -15.89 -0.17
CA TYR A 118 -6.46 -15.38 -0.66
C TYR A 118 -6.37 -14.87 -2.10
N ALA A 119 -5.29 -14.14 -2.44
CA ALA A 119 -5.07 -13.61 -3.78
C ALA A 119 -4.98 -14.71 -4.86
N GLN A 120 -4.54 -15.92 -4.52
CA GLN A 120 -4.51 -17.05 -5.45
C GLN A 120 -5.90 -17.47 -5.94
N GLN A 121 -6.94 -17.20 -5.14
CA GLN A 121 -8.33 -17.50 -5.48
C GLN A 121 -9.00 -16.37 -6.27
N HIS A 122 -8.35 -15.22 -6.41
CA HIS A 122 -8.89 -14.07 -7.11
C HIS A 122 -8.91 -14.31 -8.63
N PRO A 123 -9.94 -13.84 -9.38
CA PRO A 123 -9.97 -13.96 -10.84
C PRO A 123 -8.74 -13.33 -11.54
N GLU A 124 -8.17 -12.29 -10.94
CA GLU A 124 -6.98 -11.58 -11.44
C GLU A 124 -5.66 -12.03 -10.75
N ASN A 125 -5.61 -13.24 -10.20
CA ASN A 125 -4.49 -13.71 -9.36
C ASN A 125 -3.10 -13.58 -10.03
N ASP A 126 -2.99 -13.87 -11.33
CA ASP A 126 -1.71 -13.83 -12.03
C ASP A 126 -1.16 -12.40 -12.09
N LEU A 127 -2.03 -11.43 -12.37
CA LEU A 127 -1.67 -10.02 -12.41
C LEU A 127 -1.33 -9.49 -11.00
N ILE A 128 -2.13 -9.84 -9.99
CA ILE A 128 -1.85 -9.47 -8.59
C ILE A 128 -0.47 -9.99 -8.18
N ARG A 129 -0.17 -11.26 -8.47
CA ARG A 129 1.12 -11.89 -8.14
C ARG A 129 2.28 -11.16 -8.83
N THR A 130 2.15 -10.85 -10.12
CA THR A 130 3.16 -10.08 -10.85
C THR A 130 3.39 -8.71 -10.19
N VAL A 131 2.32 -7.98 -9.87
CA VAL A 131 2.41 -6.66 -9.24
C VAL A 131 3.06 -6.73 -7.86
N MET A 132 2.73 -7.73 -7.05
CA MET A 132 3.32 -7.91 -5.71
C MET A 132 4.82 -8.22 -5.74
N THR A 133 5.33 -8.80 -6.84
CA THR A 133 6.76 -9.04 -7.02
C THR A 133 7.54 -7.83 -7.53
N LEU A 134 6.84 -6.75 -7.90
CA LEU A 134 7.49 -5.51 -8.32
C LEU A 134 8.27 -4.95 -7.15
N LYS A 135 9.60 -4.92 -7.31
CA LYS A 135 10.43 -4.14 -6.40
C LYS A 135 10.17 -2.68 -6.73
N PRO A 136 9.63 -1.86 -5.81
CA PRO A 136 9.65 -0.42 -6.02
C PRO A 136 11.10 -0.04 -6.29
N LYS A 137 11.35 0.78 -7.32
CA LYS A 137 12.63 1.48 -7.42
C LYS A 137 12.69 2.34 -6.17
N GLU A 138 13.40 1.88 -5.15
CA GLU A 138 13.80 2.73 -4.04
C GLU A 138 14.53 3.90 -4.69
N ALA A 139 13.87 5.05 -4.73
CA ALA A 139 14.56 6.29 -4.96
C ALA A 139 15.53 6.37 -3.78
N VAL A 140 16.77 5.97 -4.02
CA VAL A 140 17.90 6.19 -3.13
C VAL A 140 17.74 7.62 -2.66
N VAL A 141 17.40 7.82 -1.40
CA VAL A 141 17.41 9.15 -0.80
C VAL A 141 18.81 9.67 -1.09
N SER A 142 18.91 10.67 -1.95
CA SER A 142 20.20 11.19 -2.38
C SER A 142 21.04 11.48 -1.13
N PRO A 143 22.31 11.04 -1.06
CA PRO A 143 23.19 11.28 0.08
C PRO A 143 23.34 12.76 0.46
N SER A 144 22.89 13.67 -0.40
CA SER A 144 22.83 15.11 -0.17
C SER A 144 22.00 15.53 1.03
N PHE A 145 21.11 14.67 1.58
CA PHE A 145 20.39 14.97 2.83
C PHE A 145 21.16 14.60 4.10
N LEU A 146 22.30 13.90 4.00
CA LEU A 146 23.13 13.51 5.15
C LEU A 146 24.28 14.49 5.42
N HIS A 147 24.44 15.55 4.63
CA HIS A 147 25.50 16.55 4.84
C HIS A 147 24.94 17.84 5.46
N ASN A 148 24.50 17.77 6.71
CA ASN A 148 24.41 18.97 7.53
C ASN A 148 25.79 19.23 8.15
N ASN A 149 26.59 20.05 7.46
CA ASN A 149 27.81 20.61 8.03
C ASN A 149 27.40 21.56 9.17
N ASN A 150 27.48 21.06 10.41
CA ASN A 150 27.54 21.91 11.58
C ASN A 150 28.84 22.72 11.54
N ASN A 151 28.78 23.92 10.98
CA ASN A 151 29.78 24.95 11.24
C ASN A 151 29.10 26.09 12.00
N HIS A 152 29.24 26.06 13.33
CA HIS A 152 29.11 27.24 14.16
C HIS A 152 30.45 27.52 14.83
N HIS A 153 30.97 28.71 14.51
CA HIS A 153 32.06 29.48 15.11
C HIS A 153 33.52 29.07 14.87
#